data_AF-A0A7X8CUV1-F1
#
_entry.id   AF-A0A7X8CUV1-F1
#
_cell.length_a   1.000
_cell.length_b   1.000
_cell.length_c   1.000
_cell.angle_alpha   90.00
_cell.angle_beta   90.00
_cell.angle_gamma   90.00
#
_symmetry.space_group_name_H-M   'P 1'
#
loop_
_entity.id
_entity.type
_entity.pdbx_description
1 polymer ?
#
loop_
_entity_poly.entity_id
_entity_poly.type
_entity_poly.pdbx_seq_one_letter_code
_entity_poly.pdbx_strand_id
1 'polypeptide(L)'
;RAEERERLLAEFRAWIAVFGEEEAVRTDSGGWLLTVREIRTTAGNIAGVEIPVYAGADFELADYDLYLRPLWIDKALDRLKAMLELDLEIKVLQEQIARLARELRITTQRVNLFEKVKIPETAENIKRIRIYLGDQQTAQVVRGKIAKRKVVRAAS
;
A
#
# COMPACT_ATOMS: atom_id res chain seq x y z
N ARG A 1 1.36 -4.25 19.41
CA ARG A 1 0.27 -3.35 18.96
C ARG A 1 -1.10 -4.03 19.00
N ALA A 2 -1.38 -5.05 18.18
CA ALA A 2 -2.67 -5.76 18.23
C ALA A 2 -2.90 -6.50 19.59
N GLU A 3 -1.90 -7.21 20.09
CA GLU A 3 -1.97 -7.89 21.41
C GLU A 3 -2.09 -6.90 22.58
N GLU A 4 -1.47 -5.73 22.44
CA GLU A 4 -1.51 -4.65 23.44
C GLU A 4 -2.88 -3.97 23.49
N ARG A 5 -3.49 -3.76 22.32
CA ARG A 5 -4.89 -3.34 22.18
C ARG A 5 -5.83 -4.34 22.85
N GLU A 6 -5.67 -5.63 22.60
CA GLU A 6 -6.51 -6.67 23.22
C GLU A 6 -6.38 -6.69 24.75
N ARG A 7 -5.16 -6.51 25.27
CA ARG A 7 -4.92 -6.40 26.71
C ARG A 7 -5.65 -5.19 27.31
N LEU A 8 -5.49 -4.01 26.71
CA LEU A 8 -6.16 -2.79 27.18
C LEU A 8 -7.69 -2.91 27.11
N LEU A 9 -8.21 -3.56 26.08
CA LEU A 9 -9.64 -3.79 25.91
C LEU A 9 -10.18 -4.80 26.94
N ALA A 10 -9.41 -5.82 27.28
CA ALA A 10 -9.75 -6.76 28.36
C ALA A 10 -9.73 -6.09 29.74
N GLU A 11 -8.72 -5.26 30.02
CA GLU A 11 -8.65 -4.47 31.27
C GLU A 11 -9.82 -3.49 31.37
N PHE A 12 -10.14 -2.78 30.28
CA PHE A 12 -11.27 -1.85 30.23
C PHE A 12 -12.61 -2.55 30.42
N ARG A 13 -12.83 -3.70 29.77
CA ARG A 13 -14.04 -4.51 29.97
C ARG A 13 -14.16 -5.07 31.38
N ALA A 14 -13.04 -5.49 31.99
CA ALA A 14 -13.04 -5.93 33.38
C ALA A 14 -13.48 -4.81 34.32
N TRP A 15 -13.05 -3.56 34.07
CA TRP A 15 -13.47 -2.41 34.85
C TRP A 15 -14.95 -2.09 34.64
N ILE A 16 -15.43 -2.01 33.40
CA ILE A 16 -16.85 -1.79 33.11
C ILE A 16 -17.73 -2.87 33.75
N ALA A 17 -17.33 -4.14 33.64
CA ALA A 17 -18.08 -5.27 34.20
C ALA A 17 -18.12 -5.26 35.74
N VAL A 18 -17.07 -4.75 36.39
CA VAL A 18 -17.01 -4.62 37.86
C VAL A 18 -17.96 -3.54 38.37
N PHE A 19 -18.15 -2.46 37.61
CA PHE A 19 -18.95 -1.31 38.06
C PHE A 19 -20.36 -1.26 37.49
N GLY A 20 -20.68 -2.00 36.42
CA GLY A 20 -22.04 -2.12 35.87
C GLY A 20 -22.63 -0.81 35.29
N GLU A 21 -21.80 0.24 35.19
CA GLU A 21 -22.21 1.60 34.84
C GLU A 21 -21.65 1.97 33.45
N GLU A 22 -22.13 1.32 32.39
CA GLU A 22 -21.79 1.65 31.01
C GLU A 22 -22.21 3.07 30.60
N GLU A 23 -23.20 3.64 31.29
CA GLU A 23 -23.66 5.01 31.07
C GLU A 23 -22.68 6.07 31.64
N ALA A 24 -21.75 5.68 32.53
CA ALA A 24 -20.78 6.59 33.13
C ALA A 24 -19.82 7.22 32.11
N VAL A 25 -19.58 6.56 30.97
CA VAL A 25 -18.72 7.04 29.87
C VAL A 25 -19.47 7.85 28.80
N ARG A 26 -20.78 8.05 28.98
CA ARG A 26 -21.64 8.84 28.09
C ARG A 26 -21.96 10.20 28.70
N THR A 27 -21.96 11.24 27.89
CA THR A 27 -22.53 12.56 28.21
C THR A 27 -24.02 12.47 28.54
N ASP A 28 -24.55 13.47 29.24
CA ASP A 28 -25.98 13.56 29.59
C ASP A 28 -26.90 13.71 28.36
N SER A 29 -26.32 14.13 27.22
CA SER A 29 -26.98 14.19 25.91
C SER A 29 -26.89 12.89 25.11
N GLY A 30 -26.27 11.83 25.66
CA GLY A 30 -26.15 10.51 25.05
C GLY A 30 -24.95 10.29 24.12
N GLY A 31 -24.12 11.33 23.90
CA GLY A 31 -22.83 11.22 23.19
C GLY A 31 -21.72 10.61 24.05
N TRP A 32 -20.58 10.28 23.45
CA TRP A 32 -19.39 9.80 24.20
C TRP A 32 -18.66 10.96 24.89
N LEU A 33 -18.15 10.72 26.10
CA LEU A 33 -17.31 11.72 26.80
C LEU A 33 -15.99 11.99 26.06
N LEU A 34 -15.41 10.98 25.43
CA LEU A 34 -14.16 11.08 24.68
C LEU A 34 -14.43 10.89 23.19
N THR A 35 -14.07 11.88 22.38
CA THR A 35 -14.22 11.85 20.93
C THR A 35 -12.88 12.11 20.23
N VAL A 36 -12.63 11.41 19.11
CA VAL A 36 -11.46 11.68 18.25
C VAL A 36 -11.79 12.86 17.35
N ARG A 37 -11.04 13.96 17.47
CA ARG A 37 -11.25 15.17 16.67
C ARG A 37 -10.52 15.11 15.33
N GLU A 38 -9.24 14.77 15.37
CA GLU A 38 -8.40 14.73 14.17
C GLU A 38 -7.30 13.66 14.31
N ILE A 39 -6.98 13.01 13.19
CA ILE A 39 -5.87 12.05 13.10
C ILE A 39 -4.74 12.75 12.37
N ARG A 40 -3.61 12.93 13.03
CA ARG A 40 -2.42 13.54 12.44
C ARG A 40 -1.59 12.47 11.73
N THR A 41 -1.37 12.67 10.44
CA THR A 41 -0.53 11.80 9.62
C THR A 41 0.54 12.61 8.89
N THR A 42 1.70 12.01 8.70
CA THR A 42 2.81 12.58 7.91
C THR A 42 3.03 11.74 6.65
N ALA A 43 3.59 12.34 5.61
CA ALA A 43 3.97 11.60 4.41
C ALA A 43 5.30 10.86 4.63
N GLY A 44 5.32 9.56 4.34
CA GLY A 44 6.52 8.73 4.25
C GLY A 44 6.69 8.14 2.86
N ASN A 45 7.90 7.71 2.53
CA ASN A 45 8.19 7.03 1.27
C ASN A 45 8.84 5.67 1.54
N ILE A 46 8.28 4.61 0.96
CA ILE A 46 8.90 3.28 0.97
C ILE A 46 9.01 2.81 -0.47
N ALA A 47 10.24 2.59 -0.95
CA ALA A 47 10.54 2.09 -2.29
C ALA A 47 9.84 2.89 -3.42
N GLY A 48 9.69 4.21 -3.25
CA GLY A 48 9.02 5.08 -4.21
C GLY A 48 7.52 5.22 -4.03
N VAL A 49 6.89 4.50 -3.09
CA VAL A 49 5.47 4.61 -2.77
C VAL A 49 5.26 5.60 -1.64
N GLU A 50 4.43 6.62 -1.87
CA GLU A 50 3.98 7.54 -0.83
C GLU A 50 2.94 6.88 0.09
N ILE A 51 3.28 6.81 1.38
CA ILE A 51 2.46 6.18 2.40
C ILE A 51 2.22 7.14 3.59
N PRO A 52 1.03 7.11 4.20
CA PRO A 52 0.77 7.88 5.41
C PRO A 52 1.44 7.21 6.61
N VAL A 53 2.12 7.98 7.46
CA VAL A 53 2.72 7.53 8.72
C VAL A 53 1.96 8.18 9.87
N TYR A 54 1.60 7.40 10.87
CA TYR A 54 0.86 7.90 12.04
C TYR A 54 1.77 8.81 12.87
N ALA A 55 1.31 10.03 13.15
CA ALA A 55 2.04 11.02 13.96
C ALA A 55 1.35 11.32 15.29
N GLY A 56 0.07 11.00 15.42
CA GLY A 56 -0.72 11.19 16.63
C GLY A 56 -2.19 11.39 16.34
N ALA A 57 -2.98 11.59 17.39
CA ALA A 57 -4.39 11.94 17.28
C ALA A 57 -4.75 12.97 18.35
N ASP A 58 -5.67 13.86 18.00
CA ASP A 58 -6.18 14.88 18.89
C ASP A 58 -7.56 14.43 19.39
N PHE A 59 -7.71 14.44 20.70
CA PHE A 59 -8.91 13.97 21.41
C PHE A 59 -9.59 15.15 22.09
N GLU A 60 -10.91 15.13 22.06
CA GLU A 60 -11.76 16.10 22.75
C GLU A 60 -12.51 15.37 23.86
N LEU A 61 -12.42 15.92 25.07
CA LEU A 61 -13.14 15.45 26.24
C LEU A 61 -14.29 16.43 26.49
N ALA A 62 -15.52 15.93 26.50
CA ALA A 62 -16.69 16.72 26.85
C ALA A 62 -16.69 17.04 28.36
N ASP A 63 -17.19 18.21 28.74
CA ASP A 63 -17.37 18.57 30.15
C ASP A 63 -18.36 17.61 30.82
N TYR A 64 -18.00 17.14 32.02
CA TYR A 64 -18.88 16.36 32.89
C TYR A 64 -18.72 16.79 34.35
N ASP A 65 -19.79 16.63 35.12
CA ASP A 65 -19.76 16.92 36.55
C ASP A 65 -19.01 15.82 37.30
N LEU A 66 -17.88 16.18 37.90
CA LEU A 66 -17.03 15.30 38.70
C LEU A 66 -17.74 14.72 39.94
N TYR A 67 -18.78 15.39 40.43
CA TYR A 67 -19.55 14.92 41.60
C TYR A 67 -20.64 13.92 41.22
N LEU A 68 -21.11 13.95 39.96
CA LEU A 68 -22.12 13.03 39.45
C LEU A 68 -21.52 11.77 38.84
N ARG A 69 -20.22 11.79 38.51
CA ARG A 69 -19.53 10.68 37.86
C ARG A 69 -18.70 9.86 38.85
N PRO A 70 -18.52 8.55 38.59
CA PRO A 70 -17.74 7.69 39.48
C PRO A 70 -16.26 8.09 39.52
N LEU A 71 -15.62 7.92 40.67
CA LEU A 71 -14.19 8.25 40.88
C LEU A 71 -13.22 7.50 39.95
N TRP A 72 -13.66 6.40 39.34
CA TRP A 72 -12.84 5.61 38.41
C TRP A 72 -12.89 6.14 36.97
N ILE A 73 -13.77 7.11 36.66
CA ILE A 73 -14.04 7.56 35.29
C ILE A 73 -12.80 8.15 34.61
N ASP A 74 -12.01 8.95 35.33
CA ASP A 74 -10.81 9.60 34.78
C ASP A 74 -9.79 8.56 34.29
N LYS A 75 -9.55 7.54 35.12
CA LYS A 75 -8.66 6.42 34.76
C LYS A 75 -9.21 5.62 33.60
N ALA A 76 -10.53 5.41 33.53
CA ALA A 76 -11.16 4.70 32.42
C ALA A 76 -11.03 5.50 31.10
N LEU A 77 -11.19 6.83 31.15
CA LEU A 77 -11.01 7.72 30.00
C LEU A 77 -9.56 7.72 29.50
N ASP A 78 -8.58 7.73 30.40
CA ASP A 78 -7.16 7.62 30.03
C ASP A 78 -6.86 6.29 29.33
N ARG A 79 -7.41 5.17 29.82
CA ARG A 79 -7.23 3.86 29.17
C ARG A 79 -7.96 3.79 27.83
N LEU A 80 -9.16 4.36 27.74
CA LEU A 80 -9.93 4.43 26.51
C LEU A 80 -9.18 5.26 25.45
N LYS A 81 -8.57 6.38 25.84
CA LYS A 81 -7.73 7.19 24.97
C LYS A 81 -6.54 6.40 24.43
N ALA A 82 -5.79 5.71 25.29
CA ALA A 82 -4.66 4.89 24.86
C ALA A 82 -5.08 3.77 23.89
N MET A 83 -6.24 3.14 24.13
CA MET A 83 -6.79 2.13 23.23
C MET A 83 -7.17 2.73 21.87
N LEU A 84 -7.82 3.90 21.87
CA LEU A 84 -8.18 4.59 20.63
C LEU A 84 -6.94 5.03 19.85
N GLU A 85 -5.88 5.50 20.49
CA GLU A 85 -4.61 5.80 19.82
C GLU A 85 -4.03 4.58 19.09
N LEU A 86 -4.03 3.42 19.74
CA LEU A 86 -3.60 2.17 19.11
C LEU A 86 -4.50 1.77 17.93
N ASP A 87 -5.82 1.95 18.05
CA ASP A 87 -6.77 1.68 16.98
C ASP A 87 -6.53 2.57 15.75
N LEU A 88 -6.23 3.85 15.97
CA LEU A 88 -5.90 4.79 14.91
C LEU A 88 -4.56 4.45 14.25
N GLU A 89 -3.55 4.10 15.05
CA GLU A 89 -2.25 3.65 14.54
C GLU A 89 -2.40 2.39 13.67
N ILE A 90 -3.18 1.40 14.12
CA ILE A 90 -3.46 0.17 13.36
C ILE A 90 -4.16 0.49 12.03
N LYS A 91 -5.14 1.39 12.03
CA LYS A 91 -5.83 1.81 10.78
C LYS A 91 -4.86 2.42 9.78
N VAL A 92 -3.94 3.27 10.22
CA VAL A 92 -2.92 3.86 9.33
C VAL A 92 -1.98 2.78 8.79
N LEU A 93 -1.54 1.84 9.62
CA LEU A 93 -0.69 0.71 9.19
C LEU A 93 -1.40 -0.17 8.15
N GLN A 94 -2.69 -0.44 8.32
CA GLN A 94 -3.48 -1.20 7.33
C GLN A 94 -3.54 -0.47 5.98
N GLU A 95 -3.69 0.86 5.99
CA GLU A 95 -3.64 1.67 4.77
C GLU A 95 -2.24 1.62 4.12
N GLN A 96 -1.15 1.67 4.91
CA GLN A 96 0.21 1.48 4.37
C GLN A 96 0.34 0.13 3.67
N ILE A 97 -0.10 -0.95 4.31
CA ILE A 97 -0.06 -2.31 3.74
C ILE A 97 -0.87 -2.38 2.45
N ALA A 98 -2.06 -1.79 2.41
CA ALA A 98 -2.92 -1.78 1.24
C ALA A 98 -2.26 -1.07 0.04
N ARG A 99 -1.60 0.07 0.28
CA ARG A 99 -0.85 0.81 -0.76
C ARG A 99 0.33 0.01 -1.28
N LEU A 100 1.14 -0.56 -0.39
CA LEU A 100 2.30 -1.37 -0.77
C LEU A 100 1.89 -2.63 -1.54
N ALA A 101 0.83 -3.32 -1.09
CA ALA A 101 0.32 -4.51 -1.77
C ALA A 101 -0.15 -4.20 -3.20
N ARG A 102 -0.80 -3.03 -3.40
CA ARG A 102 -1.22 -2.59 -4.74
C ARG A 102 -0.01 -2.36 -5.65
N GLU A 103 1.00 -1.64 -5.18
CA GLU A 103 2.19 -1.36 -5.98
C GLU A 103 2.99 -2.63 -6.29
N LEU A 104 3.15 -3.51 -5.30
CA LEU A 104 3.81 -4.80 -5.49
C LEU A 104 3.08 -5.64 -6.54
N ARG A 105 1.74 -5.61 -6.55
CA ARG A 105 0.93 -6.30 -7.57
C ARG A 105 1.18 -5.74 -8.96
N ILE A 106 1.25 -4.42 -9.12
CA ILE A 106 1.51 -3.79 -10.42
C ILE A 106 2.92 -4.14 -10.90
N THR A 107 3.91 -4.04 -10.03
CA THR A 107 5.30 -4.37 -10.35
C THR A 107 5.45 -5.83 -10.74
N THR A 108 4.84 -6.75 -9.99
CA THR A 108 4.85 -8.19 -10.31
C THR A 108 4.18 -8.48 -11.65
N GLN A 109 3.04 -7.85 -11.93
CA GLN A 109 2.37 -7.96 -13.24
C GLN A 109 3.28 -7.47 -14.37
N ARG A 110 4.00 -6.36 -14.15
CA ARG A 110 4.96 -5.82 -15.12
C ARG A 110 6.10 -6.80 -15.36
N VAL A 111 6.68 -7.39 -14.32
CA VAL A 111 7.72 -8.42 -14.46
C VAL A 111 7.21 -9.60 -15.28
N ASN A 112 6.01 -10.11 -14.97
CA ASN A 112 5.40 -11.20 -15.73
C ASN A 112 5.14 -10.84 -17.20
N LEU A 113 4.64 -9.62 -17.46
CA LEU A 113 4.45 -9.12 -18.82
C LEU A 113 5.78 -9.10 -19.60
N PHE A 114 6.86 -8.66 -18.96
CA PHE A 114 8.17 -8.66 -19.60
C PHE A 114 8.69 -10.07 -19.85
N GLU A 115 8.74 -10.89 -18.81
CA GLU A 115 9.30 -12.24 -18.86
C GLU A 115 8.55 -13.14 -19.85
N LYS A 116 7.21 -13.08 -19.82
CA LYS A 116 6.36 -14.04 -20.56
C LYS A 116 5.90 -13.54 -21.91
N VAL A 117 5.87 -12.22 -22.15
CA VAL A 117 5.34 -11.65 -23.40
C VAL A 117 6.37 -10.79 -24.11
N LYS A 118 6.82 -9.69 -23.51
CA LYS A 118 7.59 -8.67 -24.23
C LYS A 118 8.99 -9.13 -24.62
N ILE A 119 9.68 -9.86 -23.76
CA ILE A 119 11.01 -10.41 -24.07
C ILE A 119 10.91 -11.45 -25.20
N PRO A 120 10.03 -12.48 -25.13
CA PRO A 120 9.83 -13.42 -26.23
C PRO A 120 9.43 -12.77 -27.55
N GLU A 121 8.47 -11.83 -27.53
CA GLU A 121 8.02 -11.09 -28.71
C GLU A 121 9.17 -10.32 -29.37
N THR A 122 9.99 -9.64 -28.56
CA THR A 122 11.15 -8.90 -29.03
C THR A 122 12.21 -9.83 -29.64
N ALA A 123 12.45 -10.99 -29.03
CA ALA A 123 13.40 -11.97 -29.55
C ALA A 123 12.96 -12.52 -30.93
N GLU A 124 11.67 -12.81 -31.10
CA GLU A 124 11.14 -13.26 -32.39
C GLU A 124 11.20 -12.15 -33.46
N ASN A 125 10.90 -10.91 -33.09
CA ASN A 125 11.04 -9.77 -34.01
C ASN A 125 12.49 -9.59 -34.47
N ILE A 126 13.47 -9.69 -33.56
CA ILE A 126 14.89 -9.65 -33.91
C ILE A 126 15.26 -10.78 -34.87
N LYS A 127 14.74 -12.00 -34.64
CA LYS A 127 14.98 -13.15 -35.52
C LYS A 127 14.43 -12.92 -36.92
N ARG A 128 13.20 -12.42 -37.05
CA ARG A 128 12.57 -12.09 -38.35
C ARG A 128 13.37 -11.05 -39.12
N ILE A 129 13.82 -9.99 -38.44
CA ILE A 129 14.67 -8.95 -39.04
C ILE A 129 16.00 -9.57 -39.52
N ARG A 130 16.63 -10.44 -38.72
CA ARG A 130 17.87 -11.12 -39.10
C ARG A 130 17.72 -12.00 -40.33
N ILE A 131 16.65 -12.78 -40.43
CA ILE A 131 16.38 -13.63 -41.59
C ILE A 131 16.24 -12.77 -42.84
N TYR A 132 15.41 -11.72 -42.77
CA TYR A 132 15.20 -10.80 -43.90
C TYR A 132 16.51 -10.14 -44.37
N LEU A 133 17.36 -9.68 -43.44
CA LEU A 133 18.66 -9.10 -43.78
C LEU A 133 19.60 -10.13 -44.42
N GLY A 134 19.60 -11.37 -43.95
CA GLY A 134 20.37 -12.47 -44.54
C GLY A 134 19.93 -12.80 -45.98
N ASP A 135 18.63 -12.80 -46.22
CA ASP A 135 18.07 -13.01 -47.57
C ASP A 135 18.45 -11.86 -48.51
N GLN A 136 18.39 -10.60 -48.03
CA GLN A 136 18.84 -9.45 -48.80
C GLN A 136 20.32 -9.54 -49.16
N GLN A 137 21.19 -9.90 -48.22
CA GLN A 137 22.63 -10.07 -48.48
C GLN A 137 22.88 -11.16 -49.52
N THR A 138 22.19 -12.30 -49.41
CA THR A 138 22.31 -13.40 -50.38
C THR A 138 21.85 -12.98 -51.77
N ALA A 139 20.72 -12.29 -51.87
CA ALA A 139 20.20 -11.76 -53.12
C ALA A 139 21.17 -10.76 -53.78
N GLN A 140 21.82 -9.90 -53.00
CA GLN A 140 22.83 -8.95 -53.50
C GLN A 140 24.04 -9.67 -54.09
N VAL A 141 24.58 -10.70 -53.42
CA VAL A 141 25.71 -11.49 -53.93
C VAL A 141 25.34 -12.19 -55.26
N VAL A 142 24.14 -12.77 -55.35
CA VAL A 142 23.66 -13.41 -56.59
C VAL A 142 23.57 -12.39 -57.73
N ARG A 143 22.99 -11.20 -57.48
CA ARG A 143 22.95 -10.11 -58.47
C ARG A 143 24.35 -9.70 -58.92
N GLY A 144 25.29 -9.55 -57.98
CA GLY A 144 26.69 -9.25 -58.28
C GLY A 144 27.36 -10.30 -59.16
N LYS A 145 27.14 -11.60 -58.87
CA LYS A 145 27.65 -12.71 -59.70
C LYS A 145 27.06 -12.68 -61.13
N ILE A 146 25.77 -12.40 -61.27
CA ILE A 146 25.10 -12.28 -62.58
C ILE A 146 25.69 -11.11 -63.38
N ALA A 147 25.82 -9.94 -62.76
CA ALA A 147 26.42 -8.76 -63.39
C ALA A 147 27.84 -9.05 -63.87
N LYS A 148 28.69 -9.65 -63.03
CA LYS A 148 30.07 -10.03 -63.40
C LYS A 148 30.09 -11.00 -64.58
N ARG A 149 29.23 -12.03 -64.59
CA ARG A 149 29.14 -12.99 -65.71
C ARG A 149 28.73 -12.32 -67.02
N LYS A 150 27.81 -11.35 -66.99
CA LYS A 150 27.40 -10.58 -68.17
C LYS A 150 28.56 -9.76 -68.75
N VAL A 151 29.31 -9.07 -67.89
CA VAL A 151 30.47 -8.26 -68.32
C VAL A 151 31.54 -9.14 -68.97
N VAL A 152 31.88 -10.28 -68.37
CA VAL A 152 32.88 -11.21 -68.93
C VAL A 152 32.44 -11.74 -70.30
N ARG A 153 31.15 -12.10 -70.46
CA ARG A 153 30.61 -12.56 -71.75
C ARG A 153 30.60 -11.48 -72.84
N ALA A 154 30.46 -10.21 -72.48
CA ALA A 154 30.48 -9.10 -73.44
C ALA A 154 31.91 -8.68 -73.83
N ALA A 155 32.91 -9.03 -73.02
CA ALA A 155 34.33 -8.75 -73.26
C ALA A 155 35.07 -9.92 -73.95
N SER A 156 34.40 -11.06 -74.14
CA SER A 156 34.88 -12.20 -74.95
C SER A 156 34.23 -12.13 -76.33
#